data_AF-A0A837NF32-F1
#
_entry.id   AF-A0A837NF32-F1
#
_cell.length_a   1.000
_cell.length_b   1.000
_cell.length_c   1.000
_cell.angle_alpha   90.00
_cell.angle_beta   90.00
_cell.angle_gamma   90.00
#
_symmetry.space_group_name_H-M   'P 1'
#
loop_
_entity.id
_entity.type
_entity.pdbx_description
1 polymer ?
#
loop_
_entity_poly.entity_id
_entity_poly.type
_entity_poly.pdbx_seq_one_letter_code
_entity_poly.pdbx_strand_id
1 'polypeptide(L)'
;MKAREWLQRSREAKDPIDGFSNAWRAFNHLYFRLNGQNERDKIRRYIEESVDEVVAERILEEHKGELGYLTAVPVIDMRGNGRDTAGNIEEFQREGAAVGKLQEIFMIIYQVRCNLEHGQKSPSRERDVELCRSTFPLIERIVDENA
;
A
#
# COMPACT_ATOMS: atom_id res chain seq x y z
N MET A 1 -5.77 -19.70 -3.46
CA MET A 1 -6.02 -18.62 -4.45
C MET A 1 -4.67 -17.98 -4.77
N LYS A 2 -4.32 -17.82 -6.04
CA LYS A 2 -3.03 -17.24 -6.48
C LYS A 2 -3.11 -15.70 -6.46
N ALA A 3 -1.97 -15.00 -6.46
CA ALA A 3 -1.92 -13.53 -6.48
C ALA A 3 -2.78 -12.93 -7.61
N ARG A 4 -2.68 -13.46 -8.83
CA ARG A 4 -3.49 -13.02 -9.99
C ARG A 4 -5.00 -13.17 -9.80
N GLU A 5 -5.47 -14.20 -9.10
CA GLU A 5 -6.90 -14.42 -8.85
C GLU A 5 -7.46 -13.37 -7.89
N TRP A 6 -6.69 -13.00 -6.86
CA TRP A 6 -7.06 -11.90 -5.97
C TRP A 6 -7.01 -10.54 -6.66
N LEU A 7 -6.02 -10.32 -7.52
CA LEU A 7 -5.92 -9.10 -8.32
C LEU A 7 -7.13 -8.93 -9.24
N GLN A 8 -7.57 -9.99 -9.91
CA GLN A 8 -8.77 -9.95 -10.74
C GLN A 8 -10.01 -9.54 -9.92
N ARG A 9 -10.15 -10.06 -8.69
CA ARG A 9 -11.25 -9.68 -7.78
C ARG A 9 -11.17 -8.23 -7.29
N SER A 10 -9.96 -7.67 -7.17
CA SER A 10 -9.78 -6.24 -6.88
C SER A 10 -10.39 -5.38 -7.99
N ARG A 11 -10.05 -5.67 -9.23
CA ARG A 11 -10.52 -4.93 -10.42
C ARG A 11 -12.02 -5.02 -10.66
N GLU A 12 -12.63 -6.14 -10.26
CA GLU A 12 -14.07 -6.36 -10.38
C GLU A 12 -14.87 -5.76 -9.21
N ALA A 13 -14.20 -5.32 -8.13
CA ALA A 13 -14.87 -4.78 -6.96
C ALA A 13 -15.49 -3.41 -7.25
N LYS A 14 -16.75 -3.23 -6.87
CA LYS A 14 -17.44 -1.94 -6.95
C LYS A 14 -17.18 -1.06 -5.73
N ASP A 15 -16.98 -1.68 -4.57
CA ASP A 15 -16.63 -1.00 -3.33
C ASP A 15 -15.11 -0.84 -3.25
N PRO A 16 -14.57 0.39 -3.12
CA PRO A 16 -13.14 0.63 -2.92
C PRO A 16 -12.53 -0.12 -1.73
N ILE A 17 -13.31 -0.40 -0.69
CA ILE A 17 -12.81 -1.17 0.47
C ILE A 17 -12.56 -2.62 0.07
N ASP A 18 -13.49 -3.24 -0.67
CA ASP A 18 -13.31 -4.59 -1.20
C ASP A 18 -12.18 -4.65 -2.23
N GLY A 19 -12.09 -3.64 -3.10
CA GLY A 19 -10.99 -3.50 -4.06
C GLY A 19 -9.64 -3.51 -3.36
N PHE A 20 -9.46 -2.62 -2.38
CA PHE A 20 -8.26 -2.58 -1.56
C PHE A 20 -8.00 -3.88 -0.80
N SER A 21 -9.01 -4.49 -0.17
CA SER A 21 -8.84 -5.75 0.56
C SER A 21 -8.35 -6.88 -0.35
N ASN A 22 -8.91 -6.99 -1.56
CA ASN A 22 -8.51 -7.99 -2.54
C ASN A 22 -7.13 -7.70 -3.13
N ALA A 23 -6.80 -6.44 -3.44
CA ALA A 23 -5.47 -6.05 -3.89
C ALA A 23 -4.41 -6.36 -2.83
N TRP A 24 -4.68 -6.06 -1.56
CA TRP A 24 -3.77 -6.36 -0.47
C TRP A 24 -3.54 -7.87 -0.31
N ARG A 25 -4.59 -8.70 -0.45
CA ARG A 25 -4.43 -10.16 -0.45
C ARG A 25 -3.56 -10.64 -1.61
N ALA A 26 -3.71 -10.05 -2.80
CA ALA A 26 -2.86 -10.36 -3.95
C ALA A 26 -1.39 -10.06 -3.66
N PHE A 27 -1.10 -8.89 -3.09
CA PHE A 27 0.25 -8.48 -2.71
C PHE A 27 0.83 -9.31 -1.56
N ASN A 28 0.02 -9.63 -0.54
CA ASN A 28 0.41 -10.53 0.55
C ASN A 28 0.88 -11.89 0.04
N HIS A 29 0.24 -12.43 -1.00
CA HIS A 29 0.66 -13.67 -1.63
C HIS A 29 2.06 -13.62 -2.26
N LEU A 30 2.63 -12.45 -2.52
CA LEU A 30 3.96 -12.27 -3.07
C LEU A 30 5.01 -12.23 -1.95
N TYR A 31 4.83 -11.39 -0.93
CA TYR A 31 5.83 -11.21 0.13
C TYR A 31 5.71 -12.20 1.30
N PHE A 32 4.59 -12.94 1.47
CA PHE A 32 4.43 -13.85 2.64
C PHE A 32 5.50 -14.95 2.69
N ARG A 33 6.06 -15.32 1.53
CA ARG A 33 7.07 -16.37 1.38
C ARG A 33 8.44 -15.97 1.93
N LEU A 34 8.66 -14.68 2.19
CA LEU A 34 9.89 -14.19 2.79
C LEU A 34 9.98 -14.66 4.25
N ASN A 35 11.07 -15.32 4.60
CA ASN A 35 11.30 -15.85 5.95
C ASN A 35 11.85 -14.78 6.90
N GLY A 36 11.58 -14.94 8.20
CA GLY A 36 12.47 -14.44 9.26
C GLY A 36 12.37 -12.99 9.73
N GLN A 37 11.35 -12.21 9.36
CA GLN A 37 11.20 -10.83 9.82
C GLN A 37 9.74 -10.44 10.08
N ASN A 38 9.52 -9.28 10.74
CA ASN A 38 8.18 -8.73 10.91
C ASN A 38 7.58 -8.32 9.54
N GLU A 39 6.26 -8.14 9.47
CA GLU A 39 5.58 -7.89 8.19
C GLU A 39 6.08 -6.64 7.45
N ARG A 40 6.43 -5.57 8.16
CA ARG A 40 6.92 -4.32 7.54
C ARG A 40 8.25 -4.56 6.83
N ASP A 41 9.16 -5.29 7.46
CA ASP A 41 10.45 -5.63 6.88
C ASP A 41 10.29 -6.50 5.64
N LYS A 42 9.36 -7.46 5.66
CA LYS A 42 9.04 -8.29 4.49
C LYS A 42 8.54 -7.45 3.31
N ILE A 43 7.67 -6.48 3.58
CA ILE A 43 7.15 -5.58 2.53
C ILE A 43 8.28 -4.76 1.93
N ARG A 44 9.13 -4.13 2.77
CA ARG A 44 10.26 -3.33 2.29
C ARG A 44 11.23 -4.14 1.44
N ARG A 45 11.64 -5.29 1.98
CA ARG A 45 12.52 -6.22 1.30
C ARG A 45 11.93 -6.71 -0.02
N TYR A 46 10.64 -7.04 -0.03
CA TYR A 46 9.97 -7.45 -1.25
C TYR A 46 10.04 -6.36 -2.32
N ILE A 47 9.72 -5.11 -1.98
CA ILE A 47 9.79 -3.98 -2.92
C ILE A 47 11.22 -3.80 -3.43
N GLU A 48 12.21 -3.85 -2.54
CA GLU A 48 13.64 -3.71 -2.89
C GLU A 48 14.14 -4.83 -3.83
N GLU A 49 13.71 -6.08 -3.60
CA GLU A 49 14.16 -7.24 -4.38
C GLU A 49 13.38 -7.43 -5.69
N SER A 50 12.18 -6.85 -5.82
CA SER A 50 11.24 -7.14 -6.93
C SER A 50 10.94 -5.95 -7.84
N VAL A 51 11.36 -4.74 -7.47
CA VAL A 51 11.10 -3.52 -8.25
C VAL A 51 12.41 -2.80 -8.49
N ASP A 52 12.79 -2.63 -9.76
CA ASP A 52 13.92 -1.79 -10.13
C ASP A 52 13.57 -0.29 -10.12
N GLU A 53 14.58 0.57 -10.14
CA GLU A 53 14.40 2.03 -10.09
C GLU A 53 13.55 2.56 -11.25
N VAL A 54 13.69 2.01 -12.46
CA VAL A 54 12.94 2.49 -13.64
C VAL A 54 11.46 2.16 -13.51
N VAL A 55 11.14 0.95 -13.04
CA VAL A 55 9.77 0.56 -12.73
C VAL A 55 9.23 1.41 -11.58
N ALA A 56 10.02 1.63 -10.54
CA ALA A 56 9.60 2.44 -9.40
C ALA A 56 9.27 3.88 -9.79
N GLU A 57 10.13 4.54 -10.56
CA GLU A 57 9.89 5.88 -11.11
C GLU A 57 8.61 5.95 -11.93
N ARG A 58 8.38 4.95 -12.80
CA ARG A 58 7.16 4.85 -13.60
C ARG A 58 5.91 4.76 -12.73
N ILE A 59 5.92 3.90 -11.71
CA ILE A 59 4.79 3.76 -10.78
C ILE A 59 4.52 5.07 -10.06
N LEU A 60 5.56 5.76 -9.59
CA LEU A 60 5.43 7.03 -8.90
C LEU A 60 4.88 8.13 -9.82
N GLU A 61 5.24 8.14 -11.10
CA GLU A 61 4.75 9.09 -12.10
C GLU A 61 3.30 8.81 -12.49
N GLU A 62 2.95 7.56 -12.79
CA GLU A 62 1.62 7.13 -13.22
C GLU A 62 0.54 7.39 -12.15
N HIS A 63 0.92 7.36 -10.86
CA HIS A 63 0.00 7.45 -9.72
C HIS A 63 0.18 8.71 -8.86
N LYS A 64 0.68 9.81 -9.44
CA LYS A 64 0.89 11.08 -8.71
C LYS A 64 -0.35 11.59 -7.98
N GLY A 65 -1.54 11.40 -8.55
CA GLY A 65 -2.80 11.85 -7.94
C GLY A 65 -3.08 11.11 -6.64
N GLU A 66 -3.02 9.79 -6.68
CA GLU A 66 -3.21 8.91 -5.52
C GLU A 66 -2.14 9.16 -4.45
N LEU A 67 -0.88 9.31 -4.87
CA LEU A 67 0.23 9.64 -3.98
C LEU A 67 0.03 10.99 -3.30
N GLY A 68 -0.47 11.99 -4.02
CA GLY A 68 -0.84 13.29 -3.47
C GLY A 68 -1.85 13.15 -2.33
N TYR A 69 -2.88 12.32 -2.52
CA TYR A 69 -3.86 12.06 -1.46
C TYR A 69 -3.26 11.31 -0.26
N LEU A 70 -2.50 10.24 -0.50
CA LEU A 70 -1.91 9.40 0.55
C LEU A 70 -0.90 10.15 1.42
N THR A 71 -0.21 11.13 0.85
CA THR A 71 0.83 11.93 1.52
C THR A 71 0.33 13.28 2.03
N ALA A 72 -0.92 13.67 1.75
CA ALA A 72 -1.46 14.97 2.16
C ALA A 72 -1.61 15.10 3.68
N VAL A 73 -2.01 14.02 4.36
CA VAL A 73 -2.24 14.00 5.81
C VAL A 73 -1.84 12.64 6.38
N PRO A 74 -1.11 12.59 7.51
CA PRO A 74 -0.77 11.33 8.18
C PRO A 74 -1.98 10.45 8.46
N VAL A 75 -1.80 9.15 8.25
CA VAL A 75 -2.76 8.11 8.62
C VAL A 75 -2.50 7.72 10.07
N ILE A 76 -3.44 8.07 10.95
CA ILE A 76 -3.33 7.79 12.39
C ILE A 76 -3.57 6.30 12.64
N ASP A 77 -2.75 5.68 13.49
CA ASP A 77 -2.99 4.32 13.98
C ASP A 77 -4.18 4.30 14.94
N MET A 78 -5.28 3.68 14.51
CA MET A 78 -6.53 3.68 15.27
C MET A 78 -6.53 2.72 16.47
N ARG A 79 -5.41 2.05 16.76
CA ARG A 79 -5.27 1.16 17.94
C ARG A 79 -4.96 1.93 19.24
N GLY A 80 -4.89 3.26 19.19
CA GLY A 80 -4.73 4.10 20.37
C GLY A 80 -3.30 4.14 20.93
N ASN A 81 -2.29 3.84 20.11
CA ASN A 81 -0.87 3.85 20.53
C ASN A 81 -0.15 5.18 20.24
N GLY A 82 -0.87 6.20 19.74
CA GLY A 82 -0.33 7.52 19.43
C GLY A 82 0.59 7.59 18.21
N ARG A 83 0.67 6.54 17.38
CA ARG A 83 1.50 6.50 16.18
C ARG A 83 0.71 6.94 14.94
N ASP A 84 1.43 7.44 13.95
CA ASP A 84 0.90 7.74 12.62
C ASP A 84 1.98 7.51 11.54
N THR A 85 1.68 7.93 10.30
CA THR A 85 2.58 7.80 9.15
C THR A 85 3.33 9.09 8.80
N ALA A 86 3.39 10.10 9.68
CA ALA A 86 4.05 11.38 9.37
C ALA A 86 5.52 11.19 9.00
N GLY A 87 6.25 10.36 9.77
CA GLY A 87 7.65 10.04 9.45
C GLY A 87 7.84 9.35 8.11
N ASN A 88 6.88 8.53 7.64
CA ASN A 88 6.94 7.92 6.31
C ASN A 88 6.71 8.95 5.20
N ILE A 89 5.86 9.96 5.44
CA ILE A 89 5.64 11.07 4.50
C ILE A 89 6.90 11.93 4.38
N GLU A 90 7.53 12.27 5.50
CA GLU A 90 8.78 13.02 5.53
C GLU A 90 9.90 12.28 4.78
N GLU A 91 10.02 10.97 5.03
CA GLU A 91 11.02 10.14 4.34
C GLU A 91 10.74 10.04 2.84
N PHE A 92 9.48 9.84 2.43
CA PHE A 92 9.08 9.84 1.02
C PHE A 92 9.49 11.13 0.29
N GLN A 93 9.41 12.28 0.97
CA GLN A 93 9.81 13.58 0.40
C GLN A 93 11.33 13.76 0.33
N ARG A 94 12.06 13.18 1.27
CA ARG A 94 13.53 13.31 1.38
C ARG A 94 14.28 12.29 0.53
N GLU A 95 13.72 11.11 0.38
CA GLU A 95 14.36 9.99 -0.31
C GLU A 95 14.70 10.36 -1.76
N GLY A 96 15.89 9.99 -2.19
CA GLY A 96 16.37 10.23 -3.56
C GLY A 96 15.99 9.09 -4.50
N ALA A 97 16.04 7.86 -4.00
CA ALA A 97 15.75 6.64 -4.77
C ALA A 97 14.25 6.39 -4.91
N ALA A 98 13.77 6.05 -6.11
CA ALA A 98 12.36 5.78 -6.34
C ALA A 98 11.90 4.50 -5.62
N VAL A 99 12.75 3.48 -5.53
CA VAL A 99 12.46 2.28 -4.74
C VAL A 99 12.26 2.60 -3.27
N GLY A 100 13.14 3.44 -2.69
CA GLY A 100 13.01 3.91 -1.31
C GLY A 100 11.69 4.66 -1.09
N LYS A 101 11.31 5.55 -2.02
CA LYS A 101 10.01 6.23 -1.99
C LYS A 101 8.84 5.26 -1.99
N LEU A 102 8.88 4.23 -2.84
CA LEU A 102 7.85 3.20 -2.85
C LEU A 102 7.76 2.44 -1.53
N GLN A 103 8.89 2.13 -0.89
CA GLN A 103 8.86 1.49 0.42
C GLN A 103 8.11 2.35 1.45
N GLU A 104 8.34 3.66 1.47
CA GLU A 104 7.65 4.57 2.39
C GLU A 104 6.16 4.66 2.10
N ILE A 105 5.77 4.74 0.84
CA ILE A 105 4.36 4.69 0.43
C ILE A 105 3.70 3.38 0.90
N PHE A 106 4.38 2.25 0.74
CA PHE A 106 3.84 0.97 1.20
C PHE A 106 3.74 0.86 2.72
N MET A 107 4.52 1.62 3.50
CA MET A 107 4.31 1.74 4.95
C MET A 107 3.03 2.54 5.27
N ILE A 108 2.70 3.55 4.48
CA ILE A 108 1.43 4.28 4.60
C ILE A 108 0.27 3.33 4.26
N ILE A 109 0.35 2.62 3.14
CA ILE A 109 -0.64 1.63 2.70
C ILE A 109 -0.81 0.52 3.76
N TYR A 110 0.29 0.04 4.36
CA TYR A 110 0.24 -0.93 5.45
C TYR A 110 -0.57 -0.40 6.63
N GLN A 111 -0.42 0.87 7.02
CA GLN A 111 -1.22 1.46 8.09
C GLN A 111 -2.70 1.60 7.69
N VAL A 112 -3.00 1.93 6.43
CA VAL A 112 -4.36 1.92 5.87
C VAL A 112 -4.99 0.52 6.02
N ARG A 113 -4.24 -0.56 5.76
CA ARG A 113 -4.66 -1.95 5.98
C ARG A 113 -4.85 -2.27 7.45
N CYS A 114 -3.90 -1.92 8.32
CA CYS A 114 -4.05 -2.17 9.76
C CYS A 114 -5.31 -1.50 10.32
N ASN A 115 -5.60 -0.27 9.91
CA ASN A 115 -6.81 0.42 10.32
C ASN A 115 -8.08 -0.26 9.77
N LEU A 116 -8.01 -0.90 8.60
CA LEU A 116 -9.15 -1.66 8.04
C LEU A 116 -9.40 -2.96 8.80
N GLU A 117 -8.36 -3.73 9.11
CA GLU A 117 -8.50 -5.06 9.71
C GLU A 117 -8.59 -5.05 11.24
N HIS A 118 -8.02 -4.02 11.88
CA HIS A 118 -7.90 -3.95 13.34
C HIS A 118 -8.40 -2.64 13.92
N GLY A 119 -8.80 -1.68 13.09
CA GLY A 119 -9.23 -0.35 13.51
C GLY A 119 -10.74 -0.14 13.36
N GLN A 120 -11.17 1.06 13.74
CA GLN A 120 -12.55 1.53 13.59
C GLN A 120 -12.82 2.10 12.18
N LYS A 121 -12.18 1.57 11.13
CA LYS A 121 -12.48 2.03 9.77
C LYS A 121 -13.94 1.76 9.46
N SER A 122 -14.61 2.79 8.97
CA SER A 122 -16.02 2.70 8.66
C SER A 122 -16.25 2.90 7.16
N PRO A 123 -17.02 2.02 6.50
CA PRO A 123 -17.45 2.24 5.12
C PRO A 123 -18.32 3.50 4.95
N SER A 124 -18.85 4.05 6.06
CA SER A 124 -19.57 5.32 6.05
C SER A 124 -18.68 6.56 6.16
N ARG A 125 -17.37 6.41 6.38
CA ARG A 125 -16.42 7.53 6.48
C ARG A 125 -15.74 7.76 5.15
N GLU A 126 -16.06 8.87 4.50
CA GLU A 126 -15.52 9.23 3.17
C GLU A 126 -13.99 9.18 3.09
N ARG A 127 -13.29 9.67 4.13
CA ARG A 127 -11.82 9.59 4.19
C ARG A 127 -11.31 8.15 4.15
N ASP A 128 -11.97 7.20 4.81
CA ASP A 128 -11.51 5.81 4.84
C ASP A 128 -11.71 5.14 3.48
N VAL A 129 -12.82 5.45 2.80
CA VAL A 129 -13.13 5.02 1.44
C VAL A 129 -12.11 5.60 0.45
N GLU A 130 -11.81 6.89 0.54
CA GLU A 130 -10.87 7.55 -0.37
C GLU A 130 -9.43 7.08 -0.17
N LEU A 131 -9.03 6.81 1.09
CA LEU A 131 -7.76 6.13 1.37
C LEU A 131 -7.70 4.78 0.65
N CYS A 132 -8.73 3.93 0.80
CA CYS A 132 -8.77 2.63 0.12
C CYS A 132 -8.77 2.77 -1.41
N ARG A 133 -9.48 3.78 -1.95
CA ARG A 133 -9.51 4.08 -3.39
C ARG A 133 -8.13 4.49 -3.91
N SER A 134 -7.40 5.29 -3.15
CA SER A 134 -6.06 5.78 -3.52
C SER A 134 -4.98 4.71 -3.36
N THR A 135 -5.17 3.71 -2.50
CA THR A 135 -4.15 2.68 -2.27
C THR A 135 -4.17 1.55 -3.29
N PHE A 136 -5.35 1.09 -3.71
CA PHE A 136 -5.42 -0.14 -4.51
C PHE A 136 -4.69 -0.04 -5.86
N PRO A 137 -4.75 1.05 -6.65
CA PRO A 137 -4.08 1.11 -7.96
C PRO A 137 -2.56 0.90 -7.87
N LEU A 138 -1.92 1.46 -6.84
CA LEU A 138 -0.50 1.27 -6.55
C LEU A 138 -0.16 -0.20 -6.25
N ILE A 139 -1.02 -0.87 -5.49
CA ILE A 139 -0.84 -2.30 -5.18
C ILE A 139 -1.03 -3.14 -6.45
N GLU A 140 -2.06 -2.85 -7.24
CA GLU A 140 -2.32 -3.57 -8.49
C GLU A 140 -1.12 -3.52 -9.41
N ARG A 141 -0.51 -2.34 -9.57
CA ARG A 141 0.66 -2.15 -10.42
C ARG A 141 1.85 -3.00 -9.98
N ILE A 142 2.12 -3.05 -8.68
CA ILE A 142 3.20 -3.88 -8.12
C ILE A 142 2.92 -5.37 -8.32
N VAL A 143 1.68 -5.80 -8.15
CA VAL A 143 1.29 -7.20 -8.36
C VAL A 143 1.38 -7.58 -9.83
N ASP A 144 0.96 -6.72 -10.77
CA ASP A 144 1.04 -7.00 -12.21
C ASP A 144 2.46 -7.22 -12.71
N GLU A 145 3.42 -6.44 -12.22
CA GLU A 145 4.82 -6.55 -12.62
C GLU A 145 5.47 -7.85 -12.10
N ASN A 146 4.87 -8.52 -11.11
CA ASN A 146 5.52 -9.57 -10.32
C ASN A 146 4.75 -10.89 -10.16
N ALA A 147 3.51 -10.98 -10.64
CA ALA A 147 2.64 -12.17 -10.50
C ALA A 147 2.49 -12.96 -11.80
#